data_AF-A0ABD3BJE7-F1
#
_entry.id   AF-A0ABD3BJE7-F1
#
_cell.length_a   1.000
_cell.length_b   1.000
_cell.length_c   1.000
_cell.angle_alpha   90.00
_cell.angle_beta   90.00
_cell.angle_gamma   90.00
#
_symmetry.space_group_name_H-M   'P 1'
#
loop_
_entity.id
_entity.type
_entity.pdbx_description
1 polymer ?
#
loop_
_entity_poly.entity_id
_entity_poly.type
_entity_poly.pdbx_seq_one_letter_code
_entity_poly.pdbx_strand_id
1 'polypeptide(L)'
;MMVGTAGELPFSWKEFTIKLIDEDDTVNVPKRQRDYKVVIKFVARANLHHLGQFLAGKRADGPKEALQILDIVLRELSSKRFCPVGRSFFSPDIRKPQRLGDGLEAWSGFYQEY
;
A
#
# COMPACT_ATOMS: atom_id res chain seq x y z
N MET A 1 4.55 -2.91 6.18
CA MET A 1 3.19 -2.76 5.65
C MET A 1 2.25 -2.63 6.85
N MET A 2 1.35 -1.65 6.84
CA MET A 2 0.27 -1.56 7.82
C MET A 2 -1.05 -1.88 7.10
N VAL A 3 -1.95 -2.60 7.77
CA VAL A 3 -3.20 -3.11 7.19
C VAL A 3 -4.37 -2.56 8.01
N GLY A 4 -5.36 -1.96 7.36
CA GLY A 4 -6.57 -1.44 7.99
C GLY A 4 -7.75 -2.41 7.84
N THR A 5 -8.50 -2.65 8.92
CA THR A 5 -9.75 -3.42 8.91
C THR A 5 -10.90 -2.58 9.44
N ALA A 6 -12.10 -2.75 8.87
CA ALA A 6 -13.30 -1.99 9.27
C ALA A 6 -13.84 -2.40 10.66
N GLY A 7 -13.42 -3.55 11.18
CA GLY A 7 -13.74 -4.06 12.51
C GLY A 7 -12.50 -4.61 13.20
N GLU A 8 -12.63 -4.90 14.50
CA GLU A 8 -11.56 -5.55 15.26
C GLU A 8 -11.27 -6.93 14.69
N LEU A 9 -9.99 -7.21 14.45
CA LEU A 9 -9.54 -8.56 14.14
C LEU A 9 -9.80 -9.46 15.35
N PRO A 10 -10.12 -10.76 15.17
CA PRO A 10 -10.32 -11.69 16.28
C PRO A 10 -9.01 -12.03 17.02
N PHE A 11 -7.95 -11.26 16.80
CA PHE A 11 -6.64 -11.39 17.41
C PHE A 11 -5.97 -10.01 17.52
N SER A 12 -5.27 -9.79 18.64
CA SER A 12 -4.40 -8.61 18.84
C SER A 12 -3.02 -8.79 18.20
N TRP A 13 -2.61 -10.04 17.99
CA TRP A 13 -1.36 -10.44 17.35
C TRP A 13 -1.52 -11.79 16.66
N LYS A 14 -0.92 -11.95 15.48
CA LYS A 14 -0.85 -13.24 14.76
C LYS A 14 0.42 -13.33 13.94
N GLU A 15 1.05 -14.50 13.95
CA GLU A 15 2.23 -14.82 13.17
C GLU A 15 1.95 -16.05 12.30
N PHE A 16 2.36 -16.01 11.03
CA PHE A 16 2.22 -17.12 10.10
C PHE A 16 3.22 -17.01 8.96
N THR A 17 3.49 -18.14 8.30
CA THR A 17 4.42 -18.20 7.15
C THR A 17 3.63 -18.37 5.87
N ILE A 18 3.86 -17.51 4.89
CA ILE A 18 3.32 -17.61 3.54
C ILE A 18 4.40 -18.18 2.63
N LYS A 19 4.06 -19.20 1.85
CA LYS A 19 4.94 -19.73 0.80
C LYS A 19 4.49 -19.14 -0.53
N LEU A 20 5.35 -18.36 -1.17
CA LEU A 20 5.12 -17.82 -2.51
C LEU A 20 5.98 -18.61 -3.50
N ILE A 21 5.36 -19.07 -4.56
CA ILE A 21 6.01 -19.78 -5.65
C ILE A 21 5.99 -18.81 -6.85
N ASP A 22 7.15 -18.46 -7.39
CA ASP A 22 7.22 -17.69 -8.65
C ASP A 22 6.64 -18.57 -9.79
N GLU A 23 5.51 -18.17 -10.35
CA GLU A 23 4.95 -18.71 -11.60
C GLU A 23 5.58 -17.99 -12.80
N ASP A 24 6.89 -18.11 -12.97
CA ASP A 24 7.51 -17.72 -14.25
C ASP A 24 7.29 -18.87 -15.26
N ASP A 25 6.41 -18.65 -16.24
CA ASP A 25 6.08 -19.55 -17.36
C ASP A 25 7.25 -19.73 -18.38
N THR A 26 8.49 -19.53 -17.96
CA THR A 26 9.68 -19.86 -18.76
C THR A 26 10.10 -21.30 -18.48
N VAL A 27 9.90 -22.16 -19.49
CA VAL A 27 10.00 -23.64 -19.52
C VAL A 27 11.31 -24.26 -18.96
N ASN A 28 12.28 -23.50 -18.47
CA ASN A 28 13.57 -24.03 -18.00
C ASN A 28 14.14 -23.42 -16.70
N VAL A 29 13.37 -22.65 -15.92
CA VAL A 29 13.85 -22.12 -14.63
C VAL A 29 13.22 -22.90 -13.46
N PRO A 30 14.01 -23.41 -12.49
CA PRO A 30 13.44 -24.07 -11.32
C PRO A 30 12.60 -23.07 -10.53
N LYS A 31 11.32 -23.43 -10.29
CA LYS A 31 10.34 -22.62 -9.56
C LYS A 31 10.93 -22.21 -8.21
N ARG A 32 11.22 -20.92 -8.05
CA ARG A 32 11.83 -20.38 -6.83
C ARG A 32 10.74 -20.24 -5.77
N GLN A 33 10.74 -21.15 -4.80
CA GLN A 33 9.90 -21.02 -3.61
C GLN A 33 10.54 -20.04 -2.62
N ARG A 34 9.76 -19.08 -2.14
CA ARG A 34 10.16 -18.13 -1.10
C ARG A 34 9.20 -18.23 0.08
N ASP A 35 9.75 -18.49 1.25
CA ASP A 35 9.00 -18.55 2.49
C ASP A 35 9.09 -17.18 3.18
N TYR A 36 7.94 -16.54 3.43
CA TYR A 36 7.83 -15.24 4.07
C TYR A 36 7.16 -15.37 5.43
N LYS A 37 7.87 -14.96 6.47
CA LYS A 37 7.32 -14.87 7.82
C LYS A 37 6.56 -13.55 7.98
N VAL A 38 5.26 -13.64 8.20
CA VAL A 38 4.36 -12.48 8.34
C VAL A 38 3.89 -12.37 9.79
N VAL A 39 4.02 -11.17 10.34
CA VAL A 39 3.55 -10.84 11.70
C VAL A 39 2.56 -9.68 11.60
N ILE A 40 1.35 -9.89 12.09
CA ILE A 40 0.31 -8.87 12.24
C ILE A 40 0.24 -8.49 13.71
N LYS A 41 0.36 -7.18 14.00
CA LYS A 41 0.21 -6.61 15.34
C LYS A 41 -0.83 -5.50 15.29
N PHE A 42 -1.70 -5.45 16.28
CA PHE A 42 -2.58 -4.30 16.48
C PHE A 42 -1.73 -3.07 16.84
N VAL A 43 -1.89 -1.98 16.10
CA VAL A 43 -1.11 -0.75 16.28
C VAL A 43 -1.96 0.35 16.92
N ALA A 44 -3.17 0.60 16.41
CA ALA A 44 -4.06 1.63 16.93
C ALA A 44 -5.50 1.44 16.43
N ARG A 45 -6.47 2.07 17.13
CA ARG A 45 -7.86 2.22 16.69
C ARG A 45 -8.05 3.64 16.16
N ALA A 46 -8.55 3.79 14.93
CA ALA A 46 -8.91 5.10 14.40
C ALA A 46 -10.10 5.67 15.18
N ASN A 47 -9.92 6.79 15.87
CA ASN A 47 -11.04 7.55 16.42
C ASN A 47 -11.56 8.54 15.37
N LEU A 48 -12.51 8.09 14.56
CA LEU A 48 -13.13 8.87 13.49
C LEU A 48 -13.88 10.12 14.02
N HIS A 49 -14.36 10.09 15.27
CA HIS A 49 -15.00 11.25 15.89
C HIS A 49 -13.99 12.37 16.16
N HIS A 50 -12.81 12.03 16.68
CA HIS A 50 -11.72 13.00 16.87
C HIS A 50 -11.23 13.57 15.54
N LEU A 51 -11.13 12.74 14.50
CA LEU A 51 -10.78 13.20 13.16
C LEU A 51 -11.80 14.20 12.61
N GLY A 52 -13.11 13.93 12.77
CA GLY A 52 -14.17 14.84 12.35
C GLY A 52 -14.13 16.20 13.06
N GLN A 53 -13.77 16.24 14.34
CA GLN A 53 -13.62 17.50 15.09
C GLN A 53 -12.40 18.31 14.62
N PHE A 54 -11.29 17.65 14.28
CA PHE A 54 -10.12 18.30 13.70
C PHE A 54 -10.42 18.88 12.32
N LEU A 55 -11.04 18.10 11.42
CA LEU A 55 -11.43 18.57 10.08
C LEU A 55 -12.43 19.74 10.12
N ALA A 56 -13.30 19.79 11.13
CA ALA A 56 -14.22 20.89 11.35
C ALA A 56 -13.57 22.16 11.94
N GLY A 57 -12.24 22.18 12.13
CA GLY A 57 -11.50 23.30 12.73
C GLY A 57 -11.80 23.50 14.22
N LYS A 58 -12.49 22.55 14.88
CA LYS A 58 -12.88 22.65 16.30
C LYS A 58 -11.76 22.23 17.25
N ARG A 59 -10.64 21.72 16.72
CA ARG A 59 -9.43 21.35 17.46
C ARG A 59 -8.18 21.64 16.64
N ALA A 60 -7.14 22.17 17.28
CA ALA A 60 -5.85 22.45 16.66
C ALA A 60 -4.90 21.23 16.64
N ASP A 61 -5.00 20.34 17.63
CA ASP A 61 -4.23 19.10 17.67
C ASP A 61 -4.87 18.02 16.78
N GLY A 62 -4.20 17.70 15.68
CA GLY A 62 -4.60 16.64 14.77
C GLY A 62 -4.25 15.25 15.33
N PRO A 63 -5.18 14.28 15.34
CA PRO A 63 -4.88 12.93 15.80
C PRO A 63 -3.90 12.25 14.84
N LYS A 64 -2.62 12.15 15.24
CA LYS A 64 -1.53 11.56 14.44
C LYS A 64 -1.87 10.15 13.97
N GLU A 65 -2.53 9.37 14.80
CA GLU A 65 -2.94 7.99 14.50
C GLU A 65 -3.96 7.92 13.37
N ALA A 66 -4.91 8.86 13.32
CA ALA A 66 -5.92 8.90 12.27
C ALA A 66 -5.35 9.38 10.93
N LEU A 67 -4.42 10.34 10.96
CA LEU A 67 -3.70 10.80 9.77
C LEU A 67 -2.82 9.69 9.18
N GLN A 68 -2.13 8.92 10.03
CA GLN A 68 -1.35 7.76 9.59
C GLN A 68 -2.24 6.69 8.95
N ILE A 69 -3.39 6.38 9.55
CA ILE A 69 -4.34 5.40 8.97
C ILE A 69 -4.87 5.91 7.62
N LEU A 70 -5.17 7.21 7.50
CA LEU A 70 -5.60 7.80 6.23
C LEU A 70 -4.49 7.71 5.16
N ASP A 71 -3.24 8.02 5.51
CA ASP A 71 -2.08 7.85 4.61
C ASP A 71 -1.92 6.40 4.15
N ILE A 72 -2.06 5.43 5.07
CA ILE A 72 -1.97 4.00 4.75
C ILE A 72 -3.07 3.58 3.77
N VAL A 73 -4.32 3.98 4.04
CA VAL A 73 -5.46 3.63 3.17
C VAL A 73 -5.31 4.28 1.79
N LEU A 74 -4.92 5.56 1.73
CA LEU A 74 -4.66 6.25 0.46
C LEU A 74 -3.51 5.59 -0.30
N ARG A 75 -2.40 5.26 0.37
CA ARG A 75 -1.25 4.60 -0.23
C ARG A 75 -1.58 3.18 -0.71
N GLU A 76 -2.40 2.43 0.00
CA GLU A 76 -2.82 1.08 -0.42
C GLU A 76 -3.80 1.14 -1.61
N LEU A 77 -4.73 2.09 -1.61
CA LEU A 77 -5.63 2.35 -2.76
C LEU A 77 -4.87 2.81 -4.01
N SER A 78 -3.81 3.60 -3.82
CA SER A 78 -2.94 4.05 -4.91
C SER A 78 -2.02 2.92 -5.38
N SER A 79 -1.44 2.11 -4.48
CA SER A 79 -0.55 1.00 -4.85
C SER A 79 -1.25 -0.13 -5.60
N LYS A 80 -2.58 -0.28 -5.42
CA LYS A 80 -3.40 -1.21 -6.22
C LYS A 80 -3.69 -0.71 -7.64
N ARG A 81 -3.58 0.60 -7.89
CA ARG A 81 -3.90 1.26 -9.16
C ARG A 81 -2.68 1.79 -9.91
N PHE A 82 -1.57 1.99 -9.20
CA PHE A 82 -0.35 2.61 -9.68
C PHE A 82 0.86 1.83 -9.14
N CYS A 83 1.90 1.70 -9.97
CA CYS A 83 3.19 1.17 -9.56
C CYS A 83 3.94 2.26 -8.76
N PRO A 84 4.16 2.06 -7.44
CA PRO A 84 4.84 3.05 -6.61
C PRO A 84 6.37 2.95 -6.78
N VAL A 85 7.02 4.09 -7.00
CA VAL A 85 8.48 4.22 -7.02
C VAL A 85 8.85 5.40 -6.12
N GLY A 86 9.27 5.11 -4.89
CA GLY A 86 9.57 6.14 -3.88
C GLY A 86 8.33 6.92 -3.45
N ARG A 87 8.31 8.22 -3.76
CA ARG A 87 7.18 9.15 -3.56
C ARG A 87 6.37 9.41 -4.84
N SER A 88 6.72 8.72 -5.92
CA SER A 88 6.05 8.82 -7.23
C SER A 88 5.17 7.60 -7.49
N PHE A 89 4.12 7.80 -8.28
CA PHE A 89 3.17 6.77 -8.67
C PHE A 89 3.01 6.78 -10.20
N PHE A 90 3.21 5.62 -10.84
CA PHE A 90 3.18 5.46 -12.30
C PHE A 90 2.10 4.47 -12.74
N SER A 91 1.49 4.67 -13.89
CA SER A 91 0.59 3.66 -14.49
C SER A 91 0.48 3.82 -16.00
N PRO A 92 0.36 2.71 -16.75
CA PRO A 92 0.08 2.73 -18.18
C PRO A 92 -1.30 3.32 -18.50
N ASP A 93 -2.21 3.38 -17.52
CA ASP A 93 -3.57 3.90 -17.68
C ASP A 93 -3.65 5.42 -17.52
N ILE A 94 -2.64 6.08 -16.91
CA ILE A 94 -2.60 7.55 -16.78
C ILE A 94 -2.44 8.20 -18.16
N ARG A 95 -1.56 7.63 -18.98
CA ARG A 95 -1.33 8.04 -20.37
C ARG A 95 -0.77 6.84 -21.11
N LYS A 96 -1.16 6.70 -22.38
CA LYS A 96 -0.65 5.65 -23.27
C LYS A 96 0.88 5.58 -23.18
N PRO A 97 1.46 4.42 -22.81
CA PRO A 97 2.90 4.23 -22.73
C PRO A 97 3.58 4.59 -24.04
N GLN A 98 4.70 5.33 -23.95
CA GLN A 98 5.51 5.66 -25.11
C GLN A 98 6.60 4.60 -25.28
N ARG A 99 6.66 3.96 -26.45
CA ARG A 99 7.73 3.01 -26.77
C ARG A 99 9.03 3.75 -27.04
N LEU A 100 10.08 3.36 -26.34
CA LEU A 100 11.42 3.92 -26.50
C LEU A 100 12.33 3.07 -27.40
N GLY A 101 11.91 1.85 -27.76
CA GLY A 101 12.72 0.87 -28.50
C GLY A 101 13.24 -0.24 -27.59
N ASP A 102 13.77 -1.32 -28.17
CA ASP A 102 14.42 -2.44 -27.45
C ASP A 102 13.61 -3.07 -26.30
N GLY A 103 12.28 -3.06 -26.42
CA GLY A 103 11.39 -3.59 -25.38
C GLY A 103 11.15 -2.63 -24.20
N LEU A 104 11.64 -1.38 -24.27
CA LEU A 104 11.46 -0.36 -23.25
C LEU A 104 10.22 0.50 -23.54
N GLU A 105 9.45 0.78 -22.49
CA GLU A 105 8.30 1.68 -22.51
C GLU A 105 8.41 2.73 -21.39
N ALA A 106 8.11 3.98 -21.71
CA ALA A 106 8.03 5.08 -20.76
C ALA A 106 6.60 5.23 -20.25
N TRP A 107 6.43 5.20 -18.93
CA TRP A 107 5.14 5.34 -18.26
C TRP A 107 5.04 6.70 -17.58
N SER A 108 3.87 7.33 -17.68
CA SER A 108 3.60 8.60 -17.01
C SER A 108 3.16 8.37 -15.56
N GLY A 109 3.38 9.37 -14.71
CA GLY A 109 3.08 9.30 -13.28
C GLY A 109 2.98 10.68 -12.63
N PHE A 110 2.71 10.71 -11.33
CA PHE A 110 2.67 11.91 -10.51
C PHE A 110 3.47 11.73 -9.22
N TYR A 111 3.91 12.85 -8.66
CA TYR A 111 4.70 12.91 -7.43
C TYR A 111 3.83 13.41 -6.28
N GLN A 112 3.95 12.79 -5.11
CA GLN A 112 3.17 13.15 -3.94
C GLN A 112 4.08 13.52 -2.76
N GLU A 113 4.08 14.80 -2.40
CA GLU A 113 4.62 15.33 -1.14
C GLU A 113 3.48 15.38 -0.12
N TYR A 114 3.74 14.88 1.09
CA TYR A 114 2.87 15.04 2.26
C TYR A 114 3.52 16.00 3.24
#